data_AF-G9KJH1-F1
#
_entry.id   AF-G9KJH1-F1
#
_cell.length_a   1.000
_cell.length_b   1.000
_cell.length_c   1.000
_cell.angle_alpha   90.00
_cell.angle_beta   90.00
_cell.angle_gamma   90.00
#
_symmetry.space_group_name_H-M   'P 1'
#
loop_
_entity.id
_entity.type
_entity.pdbx_description
1 polymer ?
#
loop_
_entity_poly.entity_id
_entity_poly.type
_entity_poly.pdbx_seq_one_letter_code
_entity_poly.pdbx_strand_id
1 'polypeptide(L)'
;EDAEQQAKQRRGGPGGELRRKLPKRKIVLLMAYSGKGYHGMQRNVGSSQFKTIEDDLVSALVRSGCIPENHGEDMRKMSFQRCARTDKGVSAAGQVVSLKVWLIDDILEKINSHLPPHIRILGLKRVTGGFNSKNKCDARTYFYMLPTFAFAHKDHDVQDESYRLSTETLLRVNRLLACYKGTHNFHNFTSQKGPREASARRYVLDMFCEEPFVRDGMEFAVIKVKGQSFMTHQIRKMVGLVVAIVKGYAPESVLERSWGEAKVDVPKAPGLGLVLERVHFEKYNQRFGNDGLHEPLDWSREEAGVTAFKEQHIYPTIISTERHERSMAQWLSTLPVHDFNATAHAAACPDAK
;
A
#
# COMPACT_ATOMS: atom_id res chain seq x y z
N GLU A 1 12.38 63.16 -9.34
CA GLU A 1 12.92 61.80 -9.54
C GLU A 1 14.09 61.44 -8.61
N ASP A 2 14.66 62.36 -7.82
CA ASP A 2 15.73 62.03 -6.85
C ASP A 2 15.29 61.74 -5.40
N ALA A 3 13.98 61.84 -5.09
CA ALA A 3 13.48 61.58 -3.73
C ALA A 3 12.98 60.14 -3.50
N GLU A 4 12.73 59.37 -4.56
CA GLU A 4 12.20 57.99 -4.46
C GLU A 4 13.29 56.90 -4.39
N GLN A 5 14.53 57.23 -4.76
CA GLN A 5 15.65 56.28 -4.69
C GLN A 5 16.27 56.15 -3.30
N GLN A 6 16.09 57.13 -2.40
CA GLN A 6 16.62 57.05 -1.02
C GLN A 6 15.73 56.26 -0.05
N ALA A 7 14.47 55.96 -0.40
CA ALA A 7 13.55 55.23 0.48
C ALA A 7 13.73 53.70 0.46
N LYS A 8 14.51 53.14 -0.46
CA LYS A 8 14.70 51.67 -0.59
C LYS A 8 15.94 51.10 0.12
N GLN A 9 16.75 51.92 0.78
CA GLN A 9 18.01 51.47 1.42
C GLN A 9 17.99 51.38 2.96
N ARG A 10 16.85 51.58 3.64
CA ARG A 10 16.80 51.51 5.11
C ARG A 10 15.69 50.63 5.67
N ARG A 11 15.77 49.31 5.40
CA ARG A 11 15.15 48.26 6.24
C ARG A 11 15.99 46.98 6.20
N GLY A 12 17.24 47.07 6.65
CA GLY A 12 18.07 45.91 6.98
C GLY A 12 18.31 45.92 8.48
N GLY A 13 17.49 45.20 9.25
CA GLY A 13 17.79 44.91 10.66
C GLY A 13 18.95 43.90 10.75
N PRO A 14 19.87 44.03 11.71
CA PRO A 14 20.97 43.08 11.86
C PRO A 14 20.44 41.83 12.55
N GLY A 15 20.32 40.71 11.82
CA GLY A 15 19.92 39.43 12.42
C GLY A 15 19.35 38.37 11.47
N GLY A 16 19.17 38.66 10.18
CA GLY A 16 18.72 37.65 9.22
C GLY A 16 19.90 37.09 8.43
N GLU A 17 20.44 35.93 8.81
CA GLU A 17 21.21 35.12 7.87
C GLU A 17 20.40 34.99 6.57
N LEU A 18 20.93 35.52 5.47
CA LEU A 18 20.42 35.22 4.14
C LEU A 18 20.57 33.71 3.95
N ARG A 19 19.53 32.93 4.31
CA ARG A 19 19.39 31.54 3.87
C ARG A 19 19.41 31.58 2.35
N ARG A 20 20.58 31.27 1.78
CA ARG A 20 20.83 31.14 0.35
C ARG A 20 19.67 30.31 -0.20
N LYS A 21 18.75 30.91 -0.96
CA LYS A 21 17.54 30.24 -1.45
C LYS A 21 17.99 29.13 -2.41
N LEU A 22 18.20 27.93 -1.89
CA LEU A 22 18.50 26.75 -2.70
C LEU A 22 17.40 26.60 -3.75
N PRO A 23 17.74 26.26 -5.00
CA PRO A 23 16.72 26.09 -6.03
C PRO A 23 15.81 24.90 -5.66
N LYS A 24 14.50 25.09 -5.74
CA LYS A 24 13.54 24.00 -5.55
C LYS A 24 13.71 22.98 -6.69
N ARG A 25 13.87 21.70 -6.36
CA ARG A 25 14.01 20.61 -7.33
C ARG A 25 12.90 19.59 -7.14
N LYS A 26 12.40 19.03 -8.24
CA LYS A 26 11.46 17.92 -8.21
C LYS A 26 12.25 16.63 -7.99
N ILE A 27 11.84 15.87 -6.99
CA ILE A 27 12.46 14.60 -6.61
C ILE A 27 11.40 13.49 -6.52
N VAL A 28 11.90 12.26 -6.54
CA VAL A 28 11.17 11.05 -6.17
C VAL A 28 11.90 10.40 -5.00
N LEU A 29 11.13 9.94 -4.01
CA LEU A 29 11.64 9.17 -2.88
C LEU A 29 11.11 7.74 -2.96
N LEU A 30 12.00 6.78 -2.74
CA LEU A 30 11.66 5.42 -2.35
C LEU A 30 11.64 5.37 -0.83
N MET A 31 10.53 4.91 -0.25
CA MET A 31 10.36 4.84 1.18
C MET A 31 9.69 3.54 1.61
N ALA A 32 10.04 3.09 2.81
CA ALA A 32 9.47 1.92 3.45
C ALA A 32 8.96 2.26 4.85
N TYR A 33 7.95 1.53 5.31
CA TYR A 33 7.38 1.69 6.64
C TYR A 33 6.63 0.45 7.12
N SER A 34 6.63 0.26 8.45
CA SER A 34 5.66 -0.60 9.14
C SER A 34 4.37 0.19 9.37
N GLY A 35 3.23 -0.37 8.97
CA GLY A 35 1.92 0.30 9.04
C GLY A 35 1.26 0.27 10.42
N LYS A 36 1.77 -0.54 11.36
CA LYS A 36 1.20 -0.67 12.71
C LYS A 36 1.24 0.68 13.44
N GLY A 37 0.11 1.08 14.03
CA GLY A 37 -0.04 2.36 14.72
C GLY A 37 -0.36 3.57 13.81
N TYR A 38 -0.52 3.37 12.49
CA TYR A 38 -0.85 4.43 11.54
C TYR A 38 -2.21 4.24 10.88
N HIS A 39 -2.90 5.35 10.61
CA HIS A 39 -4.16 5.39 9.85
C HIS A 39 -3.94 5.47 8.32
N GLY A 40 -2.96 4.71 7.84
CA GLY A 40 -2.59 4.61 6.42
C GLY A 40 -1.61 5.68 5.96
N MET A 41 -1.38 5.72 4.64
CA MET A 41 -0.41 6.63 4.04
C MET A 41 -0.86 8.09 4.07
N GLN A 42 -2.07 8.35 3.57
CA GLN A 42 -2.53 9.70 3.27
C GLN A 42 -3.11 10.39 4.50
N ARG A 43 -2.73 11.65 4.72
CA ARG A 43 -3.32 12.51 5.75
C ARG A 43 -4.84 12.60 5.63
N ASN A 44 -5.53 12.41 6.74
CA ASN A 44 -6.97 12.66 6.87
C ASN A 44 -7.17 13.92 7.72
N VAL A 45 -7.48 15.04 7.06
CA VAL A 45 -7.74 16.32 7.74
C VAL A 45 -9.01 16.15 8.59
N GLY A 46 -8.89 16.23 9.92
CA GLY A 46 -10.01 16.18 10.86
C GLY A 46 -10.17 14.89 11.68
N SER A 47 -9.28 13.90 11.54
CA SER A 47 -9.28 12.70 12.40
C SER A 47 -8.08 12.73 13.36
N SER A 48 -8.33 12.82 14.67
CA SER A 48 -7.32 13.08 15.70
C SER A 48 -6.73 11.84 16.39
N GLN A 49 -7.24 10.63 16.10
CA GLN A 49 -6.90 9.47 16.93
C GLN A 49 -5.51 8.88 16.64
N PHE A 50 -5.07 8.84 15.38
CA PHE A 50 -3.76 8.30 15.02
C PHE A 50 -3.18 9.04 13.81
N LYS A 51 -1.86 9.25 13.84
CA LYS A 51 -1.11 9.87 12.75
C LYS A 51 -1.04 8.98 11.50
N THR A 52 -0.74 9.59 10.37
CA THR A 52 -0.53 8.94 9.07
C THR A 52 0.96 8.93 8.73
N ILE A 53 1.36 8.11 7.76
CA ILE A 53 2.77 8.04 7.34
C ILE A 53 3.20 9.40 6.74
N GLU A 54 2.32 10.08 6.02
CA GLU A 54 2.56 11.43 5.51
C GLU A 54 2.75 12.47 6.64
N ASP A 55 2.19 12.26 7.83
CA ASP A 55 2.42 13.17 8.97
C ASP A 55 3.88 13.16 9.43
N ASP A 56 4.44 11.96 9.65
CA ASP A 56 5.83 11.81 10.04
C ASP A 56 6.78 12.27 8.92
N LEU A 57 6.46 11.93 7.66
CA LEU A 57 7.26 12.36 6.52
C LEU A 57 7.30 13.88 6.39
N VAL A 58 6.15 14.55 6.47
CA VAL A 58 6.09 16.01 6.36
C VAL A 58 6.78 16.68 7.55
N SER A 59 6.58 16.16 8.77
CA SER A 59 7.29 16.64 9.96
C SER A 59 8.81 16.57 9.76
N ALA A 60 9.32 15.43 9.27
CA ALA A 60 10.74 15.25 8.97
C ALA A 60 11.25 16.19 7.86
N LEU A 61 10.46 16.41 6.80
CA LEU A 61 10.80 17.33 5.72
C LEU A 61 10.87 18.80 6.18
N VAL A 62 10.00 19.22 7.10
CA VAL A 62 10.03 20.57 7.68
C VAL A 62 11.23 20.72 8.61
N ARG A 63 11.43 19.76 9.53
CA ARG A 63 12.52 19.79 10.52
C ARG A 63 13.92 19.74 9.90
N SER A 64 14.08 18.96 8.83
CA SER A 64 15.34 18.91 8.06
C SER A 64 15.59 20.17 7.21
N GLY A 65 14.61 21.07 7.09
CA GLY A 65 14.71 22.24 6.22
C GLY A 65 14.59 21.92 4.73
N CYS A 66 14.04 20.76 4.34
CA CYS A 66 13.80 20.41 2.95
C CYS A 66 12.62 21.19 2.35
N ILE A 67 11.63 21.55 3.18
CA ILE A 67 10.46 22.35 2.78
C ILE A 67 10.16 23.42 3.84
N PRO A 68 9.58 24.57 3.45
CA PRO A 68 9.04 25.52 4.41
C PRO A 68 7.76 24.99 5.07
N GLU A 69 7.44 25.49 6.26
CA GLU A 69 6.28 25.08 7.06
C GLU A 69 4.94 25.19 6.31
N ASN A 70 4.75 26.28 5.55
CA ASN A 70 3.54 26.49 4.76
C ASN A 70 3.32 25.46 3.64
N HIS A 71 4.36 24.73 3.22
CA HIS A 71 4.25 23.56 2.32
C HIS A 71 3.88 22.28 3.07
N GLY A 72 4.23 22.19 4.36
CA GLY A 72 3.81 21.11 5.24
C GLY A 72 2.33 21.20 5.61
N GLU A 73 1.81 22.42 5.79
CA GLU A 73 0.37 22.68 5.98
C GLU A 73 -0.44 22.40 4.71
N ASP A 74 0.08 22.84 3.56
CA ASP A 74 -0.53 22.60 2.25
C ASP A 74 0.44 21.90 1.29
N MET A 75 0.37 20.57 1.30
CA MET A 75 1.22 19.68 0.50
C MET A 75 1.06 19.90 -1.03
N ARG A 76 0.01 20.60 -1.48
CA ARG A 76 -0.16 20.96 -2.90
C ARG A 76 0.93 21.95 -3.34
N LYS A 77 1.41 22.81 -2.45
CA LYS A 77 2.47 23.82 -2.74
C LYS A 77 3.83 23.20 -3.05
N MET A 78 4.09 21.98 -2.54
CA MET A 78 5.26 21.18 -2.94
C MET A 78 4.98 20.16 -4.03
N SER A 79 3.79 20.20 -4.67
CA SER A 79 3.38 19.24 -5.69
C SER A 79 3.53 17.78 -5.24
N PHE A 80 3.17 17.48 -3.97
CA PHE A 80 3.30 16.16 -3.38
C PHE A 80 2.34 15.15 -4.03
N GLN A 81 2.85 13.99 -4.40
CA GLN A 81 2.10 12.87 -4.97
C GLN A 81 2.62 11.55 -4.40
N ARG A 82 1.74 10.55 -4.31
CA ARG A 82 2.05 9.20 -3.83
C ARG A 82 1.52 8.15 -4.81
N CYS A 83 2.26 7.07 -5.00
CA CYS A 83 1.89 6.01 -5.93
C CYS A 83 0.80 5.08 -5.39
N ALA A 84 0.79 4.86 -4.07
CA ALA A 84 -0.19 4.02 -3.39
C ALA A 84 -0.76 4.73 -2.16
N ARG A 85 -2.07 4.61 -1.97
CA ARG A 85 -2.77 4.99 -0.74
C ARG A 85 -3.02 3.72 0.05
N THR A 86 -2.07 3.35 0.90
CA THR A 86 -2.21 2.18 1.77
C THR A 86 -3.22 2.47 2.87
N ASP A 87 -4.06 1.47 3.18
CA ASP A 87 -5.09 1.57 4.22
C ASP A 87 -4.47 1.55 5.63
N LYS A 88 -5.29 1.75 6.66
CA LYS A 88 -4.90 1.59 8.07
C LYS A 88 -4.20 0.25 8.33
N GLY A 89 -3.05 0.29 8.99
CA GLY A 89 -2.27 -0.89 9.37
C GLY A 89 -1.45 -1.54 8.24
N VAL A 90 -1.61 -1.10 6.99
CA VAL A 90 -0.91 -1.67 5.83
C VAL A 90 0.53 -1.14 5.75
N SER A 91 1.49 -2.03 5.56
CA SER A 91 2.92 -1.68 5.47
C SER A 91 3.36 -1.43 4.02
N ALA A 92 4.57 -0.92 3.82
CA ALA A 92 5.17 -0.83 2.49
C ALA A 92 6.68 -1.03 2.55
N ALA A 93 7.22 -1.84 1.65
CA ALA A 93 8.65 -1.99 1.42
C ALA A 93 9.14 -1.04 0.31
N GLY A 94 8.27 -0.68 -0.63
CA GLY A 94 8.63 0.14 -1.79
C GLY A 94 7.57 1.18 -2.15
N GLN A 95 7.11 1.97 -1.17
CA GLN A 95 6.28 3.13 -1.45
C GLN A 95 7.11 4.18 -2.22
N VAL A 96 6.47 4.85 -3.17
CA VAL A 96 7.09 5.90 -3.97
C VAL A 96 6.28 7.18 -3.91
N VAL A 97 6.95 8.28 -3.57
CA VAL A 97 6.37 9.63 -3.54
C VAL A 97 7.17 10.59 -4.41
N SER A 98 6.52 11.63 -4.95
CA SER A 98 7.22 12.72 -5.65
C SER A 98 6.79 14.08 -5.14
N LEU A 99 7.74 15.00 -5.01
CA LEU A 99 7.55 16.32 -4.41
C LEU A 99 8.65 17.29 -4.83
N LYS A 100 8.47 18.58 -4.54
CA LYS A 100 9.46 19.65 -4.75
C LYS A 100 10.08 20.04 -3.41
N VAL A 101 11.40 19.98 -3.31
CA VAL A 101 12.17 20.30 -2.09
C VAL A 101 13.33 21.23 -2.39
N TRP A 102 13.88 21.85 -1.35
CA TRP A 102 15.26 22.35 -1.38
C TRP A 102 16.21 21.17 -1.26
N LEU A 103 17.09 21.02 -2.26
CA LEU A 103 18.06 19.93 -2.29
C LEU A 103 19.26 20.31 -1.41
N ILE A 104 19.14 20.03 -0.12
CA ILE A 104 20.19 20.25 0.88
C ILE A 104 21.25 19.14 0.81
N ASP A 105 22.43 19.40 1.34
CA ASP A 105 23.47 18.38 1.52
C ASP A 105 22.99 17.30 2.50
N ASP A 106 23.36 16.04 2.24
CA ASP A 106 23.00 14.87 3.05
C ASP A 106 21.49 14.73 3.30
N ILE A 107 20.68 15.14 2.33
CA ILE A 107 19.21 15.18 2.43
C ILE A 107 18.59 13.85 2.90
N LEU A 108 19.10 12.72 2.43
CA LEU A 108 18.60 11.40 2.84
C LEU A 108 18.81 11.14 4.33
N GLU A 109 20.01 11.42 4.84
CA GLU A 109 20.36 11.25 6.25
C GLU A 109 19.58 12.22 7.13
N LYS A 110 19.49 13.50 6.73
CA LYS A 110 18.77 14.54 7.48
C LYS A 110 17.25 14.29 7.56
N ILE A 111 16.63 13.76 6.51
CA ILE A 111 15.21 13.36 6.59
C ILE A 111 15.08 12.14 7.52
N ASN A 112 15.96 11.14 7.36
CA ASN A 112 15.89 9.92 8.15
C ASN A 112 16.14 10.15 9.65
N SER A 113 16.98 11.10 10.05
CA SER A 113 17.27 11.43 11.46
C SER A 113 16.05 11.99 12.21
N HIS A 114 15.02 12.45 11.49
CA HIS A 114 13.76 12.93 12.07
C HIS A 114 12.61 11.94 11.93
N LEU A 115 12.83 10.78 11.30
CA LEU A 115 11.85 9.72 11.18
C LEU A 115 12.07 8.65 12.24
N PRO A 116 11.00 7.99 12.74
CA PRO A 116 11.15 6.84 13.63
C PRO A 116 11.76 5.63 12.88
N PRO A 117 12.39 4.67 13.58
CA PRO A 117 13.12 3.56 12.95
C PRO A 117 12.29 2.75 11.95
N HIS A 118 10.98 2.60 12.21
CA HIS A 118 10.04 1.88 11.35
C HIS A 118 9.49 2.70 10.16
N ILE A 119 10.08 3.85 9.83
CA ILE A 119 9.85 4.59 8.58
C ILE A 119 11.21 5.03 8.02
N ARG A 120 11.56 4.60 6.81
CA ARG A 120 12.85 4.94 6.18
C ARG A 120 12.69 5.45 4.77
N ILE A 121 13.46 6.48 4.42
CA ILE A 121 13.72 6.86 3.03
C ILE A 121 14.93 6.06 2.58
N LEU A 122 14.71 5.18 1.61
CA LEU A 122 15.73 4.22 1.12
C LEU A 122 16.47 4.76 -0.10
N GLY A 123 15.82 5.63 -0.88
CA GLY A 123 16.40 6.17 -2.10
C GLY A 123 15.81 7.53 -2.47
N LEU A 124 16.59 8.32 -3.19
CA LEU A 124 16.20 9.62 -3.71
C LEU A 124 16.75 9.79 -5.13
N LYS A 125 15.89 10.21 -6.05
CA LYS A 125 16.29 10.57 -7.42
C LYS A 125 15.71 11.92 -7.83
N ARG A 126 16.49 12.71 -8.56
CA ARG A 126 15.99 13.93 -9.22
C ARG A 126 15.20 13.53 -10.46
N VAL A 127 14.14 14.27 -10.73
CA VAL A 127 13.29 14.06 -11.91
C VAL A 127 12.91 15.40 -12.53
N THR A 128 12.32 15.38 -13.72
CA THR A 128 11.85 16.59 -14.37
C THR A 128 10.70 17.24 -13.62
N GLY A 129 10.54 18.56 -13.79
CA GLY A 129 9.56 19.35 -13.04
C GLY A 129 8.11 18.89 -13.19
N GLY A 130 7.76 18.27 -14.32
CA GLY A 130 6.43 17.74 -14.63
C GLY A 130 6.18 16.30 -14.17
N PHE A 131 7.18 15.61 -13.58
CA PHE A 131 7.01 14.22 -13.16
C PHE A 131 5.97 14.08 -12.03
N ASN A 132 5.02 13.17 -12.21
CA ASN A 132 4.01 12.80 -11.22
C ASN A 132 4.05 11.28 -11.01
N SER A 133 4.47 10.84 -9.83
CA SER A 133 4.71 9.42 -9.54
C SER A 133 3.44 8.58 -9.65
N LYS A 134 2.28 9.11 -9.23
CA LYS A 134 0.98 8.44 -9.33
C LYS A 134 0.55 8.20 -10.77
N ASN A 135 0.80 9.17 -11.65
CA ASN A 135 0.36 9.11 -13.05
C ASN A 135 1.32 8.31 -13.93
N LYS A 136 2.58 8.16 -13.50
CA LYS A 136 3.62 7.45 -14.25
C LYS A 136 3.84 6.01 -13.81
N CYS A 137 3.27 5.58 -12.68
CA CYS A 137 3.35 4.17 -12.27
C CYS A 137 2.33 3.30 -13.01
N ASP A 138 2.78 2.14 -13.45
CA ASP A 138 2.05 1.26 -14.38
C ASP A 138 1.37 0.07 -13.67
N ALA A 139 1.99 -0.39 -12.59
CA ALA A 139 1.51 -1.50 -11.79
C ALA A 139 2.00 -1.38 -10.33
N ARG A 140 1.44 -2.20 -9.47
CA ARG A 140 1.91 -2.39 -8.10
C ARG A 140 1.96 -3.88 -7.82
N THR A 141 3.00 -4.30 -7.12
CA THR A 141 3.09 -5.63 -6.53
C THR A 141 2.90 -5.49 -5.03
N TYR A 142 1.97 -6.25 -4.48
CA TYR A 142 1.75 -6.41 -3.05
C TYR A 142 2.01 -7.85 -2.68
N PHE A 143 2.37 -8.07 -1.42
CA PHE A 143 2.21 -9.37 -0.80
C PHE A 143 1.33 -9.28 0.44
N TYR A 144 0.73 -10.40 0.79
CA TYR A 144 -0.09 -10.59 1.98
C TYR A 144 0.49 -11.77 2.77
N MET A 145 1.15 -11.48 3.89
CA MET A 145 1.66 -12.48 4.82
C MET A 145 0.56 -12.85 5.82
N LEU A 146 0.29 -14.14 5.98
CA LEU A 146 -0.75 -14.63 6.87
C LEU A 146 -0.37 -15.97 7.53
N PRO A 147 -0.82 -16.23 8.77
CA PRO A 147 -0.76 -17.56 9.36
C PRO A 147 -1.53 -18.59 8.52
N THR A 148 -0.98 -19.78 8.34
CA THR A 148 -1.55 -20.78 7.43
C THR A 148 -2.85 -21.40 7.93
N PHE A 149 -3.16 -21.33 9.23
CA PHE A 149 -4.47 -21.74 9.76
C PHE A 149 -5.65 -20.94 9.16
N ALA A 150 -5.38 -19.84 8.47
CA ALA A 150 -6.35 -19.17 7.60
C ALA A 150 -6.84 -20.05 6.43
N PHE A 151 -6.16 -21.14 6.11
CA PHE A 151 -6.56 -22.12 5.10
C PHE A 151 -7.01 -23.47 5.69
N ALA A 152 -6.98 -23.64 7.01
CA ALA A 152 -7.48 -24.85 7.66
C ALA A 152 -8.99 -25.01 7.43
N HIS A 153 -9.43 -26.13 6.86
CA HIS A 153 -10.85 -26.42 6.66
C HIS A 153 -11.56 -26.51 8.01
N LYS A 154 -12.68 -25.80 8.17
CA LYS A 154 -13.34 -25.61 9.49
C LYS A 154 -13.78 -26.91 10.17
N ASP A 155 -14.09 -27.95 9.39
CA ASP A 155 -14.62 -29.22 9.91
C ASP A 155 -13.58 -30.34 9.98
N HIS A 156 -12.46 -30.23 9.24
CA HIS A 156 -11.55 -31.36 9.02
C HIS A 156 -10.16 -31.14 9.64
N ASP A 157 -9.77 -29.87 9.81
CA ASP A 157 -8.43 -29.50 10.24
C ASP A 157 -8.44 -28.88 11.65
N VAL A 158 -7.29 -28.92 12.32
CA VAL A 158 -7.05 -28.15 13.54
C VAL A 158 -7.07 -26.65 13.24
N GLN A 159 -7.69 -25.85 14.11
CA GLN A 159 -7.96 -24.41 13.87
C GLN A 159 -6.98 -23.48 14.61
N ASP A 160 -5.89 -24.02 15.16
CA ASP A 160 -4.89 -23.28 15.92
C ASP A 160 -3.52 -23.24 15.24
N GLU A 161 -2.52 -22.70 15.93
CA GLU A 161 -1.16 -22.49 15.44
C GLU A 161 -0.39 -23.80 15.15
N SER A 162 -0.91 -24.95 15.57
CA SER A 162 -0.35 -26.27 15.23
C SER A 162 -0.68 -26.72 13.81
N TYR A 163 -1.65 -26.09 13.13
CA TYR A 163 -1.98 -26.37 11.74
C TYR A 163 -0.76 -26.24 10.83
N ARG A 164 -0.64 -27.15 9.87
CA ARG A 164 0.37 -27.11 8.80
C ARG A 164 -0.31 -27.25 7.46
N LEU A 165 0.04 -26.36 6.53
CA LEU A 165 -0.58 -26.27 5.21
C LEU A 165 -0.17 -27.48 4.37
N SER A 166 -1.14 -28.29 3.98
CA SER A 166 -0.90 -29.39 3.05
C SER A 166 -0.67 -28.87 1.63
N THR A 167 0.14 -29.61 0.85
CA THR A 167 0.35 -29.32 -0.57
C THR A 167 -0.96 -29.28 -1.36
N GLU A 168 -1.91 -30.17 -1.05
CA GLU A 168 -3.24 -30.18 -1.67
C GLU A 168 -4.00 -28.86 -1.42
N THR A 169 -4.00 -28.38 -0.18
CA THR A 169 -4.66 -27.12 0.17
C THR A 169 -3.96 -25.94 -0.50
N LEU A 170 -2.63 -25.93 -0.55
CA LEU A 170 -1.87 -24.88 -1.25
C LEU A 170 -2.18 -24.87 -2.76
N LEU A 171 -2.27 -26.04 -3.41
CA LEU A 171 -2.68 -26.15 -4.82
C LEU A 171 -4.10 -25.63 -5.04
N ARG A 172 -5.03 -25.95 -4.12
CA ARG A 172 -6.39 -25.42 -4.15
C ARG A 172 -6.44 -23.90 -4.01
N VAL A 173 -5.68 -23.33 -3.06
CA VAL A 173 -5.52 -21.88 -2.88
C VAL A 173 -5.00 -21.25 -4.17
N ASN A 174 -3.94 -21.80 -4.76
CA ASN A 174 -3.34 -21.27 -5.99
C ASN A 174 -4.29 -21.34 -7.19
N ARG A 175 -5.09 -22.40 -7.32
CA ARG A 175 -6.13 -22.49 -8.35
C ARG A 175 -7.17 -21.37 -8.22
N LEU A 176 -7.63 -21.08 -7.00
CA LEU A 176 -8.61 -20.01 -6.74
C LEU A 176 -8.00 -18.62 -6.96
N LEU A 177 -6.77 -18.40 -6.53
CA LEU A 177 -6.05 -17.13 -6.74
C LEU A 177 -5.83 -16.86 -8.24
N ALA A 178 -5.52 -17.89 -9.02
CA ALA A 178 -5.34 -17.77 -10.47
C ALA A 178 -6.61 -17.28 -11.20
N CYS A 179 -7.81 -17.55 -10.68
CA CYS A 179 -9.06 -17.05 -11.24
C CYS A 179 -9.17 -15.52 -11.22
N TYR A 180 -8.41 -14.83 -10.35
CA TYR A 180 -8.37 -13.37 -10.34
C TYR A 180 -7.60 -12.75 -11.51
N LYS A 181 -6.75 -13.52 -12.20
CA LYS A 181 -5.95 -13.04 -13.32
C LYS A 181 -6.86 -12.55 -14.45
N GLY A 182 -6.43 -11.49 -15.13
CA GLY A 182 -7.21 -10.89 -16.20
C GLY A 182 -7.98 -9.65 -15.76
N THR A 183 -8.94 -9.23 -16.60
CA THR A 183 -9.77 -8.05 -16.36
C THR A 183 -11.15 -8.47 -15.89
N HIS A 184 -11.46 -8.18 -14.63
CA HIS A 184 -12.77 -8.49 -14.03
C HIS A 184 -13.42 -7.25 -13.47
N ASN A 185 -14.70 -7.37 -13.11
CA ASN A 185 -15.45 -6.33 -12.44
C ASN A 185 -15.38 -6.49 -10.92
N PHE A 186 -14.52 -5.71 -10.27
CA PHE A 186 -14.23 -5.84 -8.85
C PHE A 186 -15.18 -5.02 -7.95
N HIS A 187 -16.41 -4.73 -8.38
CA HIS A 187 -17.34 -3.88 -7.60
C HIS A 187 -17.68 -4.46 -6.21
N ASN A 188 -17.79 -5.78 -6.09
CA ASN A 188 -17.98 -6.48 -4.80
C ASN A 188 -16.72 -6.45 -3.91
N PHE A 189 -15.55 -6.22 -4.50
CA PHE A 189 -14.25 -6.20 -3.82
C PHE A 189 -13.87 -4.80 -3.32
N THR A 190 -14.79 -3.84 -3.35
CA THR A 190 -14.58 -2.51 -2.78
C THR A 190 -15.85 -2.06 -2.06
N SER A 191 -15.80 -0.88 -1.45
CA SER A 191 -16.97 -0.18 -0.94
C SER A 191 -17.43 0.87 -1.96
N GLN A 192 -18.72 1.22 -1.94
CA GLN A 192 -19.29 2.35 -2.71
C GLN A 192 -19.05 2.28 -4.23
N LYS A 193 -19.14 1.07 -4.80
CA LYS A 193 -19.13 0.86 -6.26
C LYS A 193 -20.31 0.02 -6.72
N GLY A 194 -20.98 0.49 -7.76
CA GLY A 194 -22.03 -0.22 -8.47
C GLY A 194 -21.49 -1.22 -9.49
N PRO A 195 -22.27 -2.25 -9.84
CA PRO A 195 -21.87 -3.29 -10.78
C PRO A 195 -21.64 -2.78 -12.21
N ARG A 196 -22.26 -1.66 -12.62
CA ARG A 196 -22.09 -1.13 -13.99
C ARG A 196 -21.04 -0.03 -14.10
N GLU A 197 -20.36 0.31 -13.01
CA GLU A 197 -19.32 1.33 -13.06
C GLU A 197 -18.07 0.81 -13.78
N ALA A 198 -17.72 1.38 -14.93
CA ALA A 198 -16.48 1.07 -15.64
C ALA A 198 -15.24 1.23 -14.74
N SER A 199 -15.30 2.17 -13.79
CA SER A 199 -14.25 2.40 -12.80
C SER A 199 -14.10 1.28 -11.76
N ALA A 200 -14.92 0.23 -11.78
CA ALA A 200 -14.74 -0.99 -10.97
C ALA A 200 -13.98 -2.10 -11.72
N ARG A 201 -13.81 -1.99 -13.04
CA ARG A 201 -13.02 -2.94 -13.83
C ARG A 201 -11.53 -2.75 -13.54
N ARG A 202 -10.86 -3.84 -13.14
CA ARG A 202 -9.43 -3.83 -12.82
C ARG A 202 -8.73 -5.01 -13.48
N TYR A 203 -7.45 -4.81 -13.75
CA TYR A 203 -6.59 -5.82 -14.36
C TYR A 203 -5.56 -6.33 -13.35
N VAL A 204 -5.66 -7.61 -13.04
CA VAL A 204 -4.69 -8.35 -12.24
C VAL A 204 -3.81 -9.12 -13.21
N LEU A 205 -2.51 -8.89 -13.14
CA LEU A 205 -1.52 -9.56 -13.98
C LEU A 205 -1.27 -10.98 -13.46
N ASP A 206 -1.09 -11.10 -12.15
CA ASP A 206 -0.78 -12.38 -11.52
C ASP A 206 -1.16 -12.37 -10.03
N MET A 207 -1.51 -13.54 -9.50
CA MET A 207 -1.77 -13.74 -8.08
C MET A 207 -1.55 -15.21 -7.70
N PHE A 208 -0.71 -15.46 -6.68
CA PHE A 208 -0.38 -16.81 -6.20
C PHE A 208 0.07 -16.78 -4.74
N CYS A 209 0.08 -17.94 -4.08
CA CYS A 209 0.59 -18.17 -2.74
C CYS A 209 1.88 -18.98 -2.83
N GLU A 210 2.92 -18.50 -2.14
CA GLU A 210 4.21 -19.18 -1.98
C GLU A 210 4.10 -20.35 -1.00
N GLU A 211 5.10 -21.23 -1.03
CA GLU A 211 5.26 -22.30 -0.04
C GLU A 211 5.35 -21.73 1.39
N PRO A 212 4.80 -22.44 2.38
CA PRO A 212 4.79 -21.96 3.75
C PRO A 212 6.19 -22.01 4.37
N PHE A 213 6.38 -21.21 5.42
CA PHE A 213 7.58 -21.23 6.25
C PHE A 213 7.20 -21.11 7.72
N VAL A 214 8.04 -21.66 8.60
CA VAL A 214 7.82 -21.64 10.05
C VAL A 214 8.74 -20.62 10.71
N ARG A 215 8.17 -19.77 11.57
CA ARG A 215 8.90 -18.86 12.47
C ARG A 215 8.31 -18.96 13.86
N ASP A 216 9.17 -19.21 14.85
CA ASP A 216 8.82 -19.31 16.27
C ASP A 216 7.63 -20.25 16.56
N GLY A 217 7.54 -21.37 15.86
CA GLY A 217 6.49 -22.39 16.03
C GLY A 217 5.21 -22.16 15.24
N MET A 218 5.01 -20.97 14.68
CA MET A 218 3.88 -20.63 13.82
C MET A 218 4.27 -20.74 12.34
N GLU A 219 3.37 -21.32 11.54
CA GLU A 219 3.54 -21.40 10.09
C GLU A 219 2.82 -20.23 9.38
N PHE A 220 3.52 -19.62 8.43
CA PHE A 220 3.06 -18.50 7.62
C PHE A 220 3.19 -18.84 6.14
N ALA A 221 2.34 -18.22 5.31
CA ALA A 221 2.49 -18.21 3.87
C ALA A 221 2.43 -16.76 3.34
N VAL A 222 2.82 -16.57 2.08
CA VAL A 222 2.84 -15.26 1.42
C VAL A 222 2.05 -15.33 0.13
N ILE A 223 0.95 -14.58 0.06
CA ILE A 223 0.20 -14.38 -1.18
C ILE A 223 0.76 -13.17 -1.90
N LYS A 224 1.29 -13.33 -3.12
CA LYS A 224 1.74 -12.24 -3.99
C LYS A 224 0.66 -11.88 -5.00
N VAL A 225 0.47 -10.59 -5.25
CA VAL A 225 -0.44 -10.07 -6.28
C VAL A 225 0.17 -8.91 -7.02
N LYS A 226 0.16 -8.97 -8.36
CA LYS A 226 0.56 -7.89 -9.25
C LYS A 226 -0.63 -7.42 -10.05
N GLY A 227 -0.91 -6.12 -10.02
CA GLY A 227 -2.03 -5.51 -10.73
C GLY A 227 -1.71 -4.10 -11.21
N GLN A 228 -2.43 -3.63 -12.23
CA GLN A 228 -2.23 -2.27 -12.75
C GLN A 228 -2.61 -1.20 -11.70
N SER A 229 -3.78 -1.38 -11.10
CA SER A 229 -4.28 -0.53 -10.03
C SER A 229 -5.22 -1.33 -9.14
N PHE A 230 -5.35 -0.90 -7.89
CA PHE A 230 -6.23 -1.52 -6.90
C PHE A 230 -7.14 -0.47 -6.30
N MET A 231 -8.40 -0.84 -6.08
CA MET A 231 -9.36 -0.04 -5.31
C MET A 231 -9.13 -0.24 -3.81
N THR A 232 -9.71 0.66 -3.02
CA THR A 232 -9.74 0.53 -1.57
C THR A 232 -10.29 -0.84 -1.16
N HIS A 233 -9.62 -1.51 -0.21
CA HIS A 233 -9.95 -2.86 0.25
C HIS A 233 -9.85 -4.01 -0.77
N GLN A 234 -9.55 -3.76 -2.05
CA GLN A 234 -9.63 -4.79 -3.10
C GLN A 234 -8.83 -6.06 -2.79
N ILE A 235 -7.53 -5.92 -2.51
CA ILE A 235 -6.66 -7.08 -2.25
C ILE A 235 -7.13 -7.83 -1.00
N ARG A 236 -7.52 -7.10 0.05
CA ARG A 236 -7.98 -7.70 1.32
C ARG A 236 -9.29 -8.48 1.15
N LYS A 237 -10.19 -8.01 0.27
CA LYS A 237 -11.41 -8.74 -0.10
C LYS A 237 -11.12 -9.92 -1.01
N MET A 238 -10.17 -9.80 -1.94
CA MET A 238 -9.75 -10.92 -2.79
C MET A 238 -9.19 -12.09 -1.96
N VAL A 239 -8.30 -11.78 -1.02
CA VAL A 239 -7.76 -12.74 -0.04
C VAL A 239 -8.88 -13.29 0.85
N GLY A 240 -9.74 -12.41 1.40
CA GLY A 240 -10.82 -12.80 2.30
C GLY A 240 -11.83 -13.78 1.68
N LEU A 241 -12.17 -13.60 0.39
CA LEU A 241 -13.06 -14.52 -0.31
C LEU A 241 -12.43 -15.92 -0.48
N VAL A 242 -11.15 -15.98 -0.87
CA VAL A 242 -10.44 -17.26 -1.02
C VAL A 242 -10.32 -17.97 0.31
N VAL A 243 -10.00 -17.23 1.40
CA VAL A 243 -10.00 -17.79 2.75
C VAL A 243 -11.37 -18.37 3.12
N ALA A 244 -12.47 -17.64 2.88
CA ALA A 244 -13.81 -18.14 3.18
C ALA A 244 -14.16 -19.43 2.40
N ILE A 245 -13.75 -19.51 1.13
CA ILE A 245 -13.96 -20.70 0.29
C ILE A 245 -13.14 -21.88 0.79
N VAL A 246 -11.84 -21.68 1.03
CA VAL A 246 -10.92 -22.76 1.43
C VAL A 246 -11.27 -23.31 2.81
N LYS A 247 -11.66 -22.44 3.75
CA LYS A 247 -12.13 -22.85 5.08
C LYS A 247 -13.51 -23.52 5.08
N GLY A 248 -14.24 -23.51 3.96
CA GLY A 248 -15.56 -24.16 3.84
C GLY A 248 -16.76 -23.32 4.27
N TYR A 249 -16.62 -21.99 4.37
CA TYR A 249 -17.74 -21.08 4.65
C TYR A 249 -18.53 -20.69 3.38
N ALA A 250 -17.89 -20.79 2.21
CA ALA A 250 -18.52 -20.46 0.93
C ALA A 250 -18.20 -21.52 -0.14
N PRO A 251 -19.13 -21.81 -1.06
CA PRO A 251 -18.84 -22.67 -2.21
C PRO A 251 -17.93 -21.96 -3.20
N GLU A 252 -17.11 -22.70 -3.97
CA GLU A 252 -16.19 -22.10 -4.94
C GLU A 252 -16.90 -21.25 -6.02
N SER A 253 -18.17 -21.58 -6.33
CA SER A 253 -19.01 -20.84 -7.28
C SER A 253 -19.25 -19.38 -6.88
N VAL A 254 -19.06 -19.01 -5.61
CA VAL A 254 -19.16 -17.61 -5.16
C VAL A 254 -18.12 -16.73 -5.85
N LEU A 255 -16.95 -17.27 -6.21
CA LEU A 255 -15.87 -16.50 -6.83
C LEU A 255 -16.31 -16.00 -8.20
N GLU A 256 -16.82 -16.88 -9.06
CA GLU A 256 -17.32 -16.50 -10.38
C GLU A 256 -18.56 -15.60 -10.29
N ARG A 257 -19.49 -15.93 -9.38
CA ARG A 257 -20.69 -15.11 -9.13
C ARG A 257 -20.35 -13.69 -8.67
N SER A 258 -19.25 -13.50 -7.95
CA SER A 258 -18.84 -12.19 -7.44
C SER A 258 -18.49 -11.17 -8.53
N TRP A 259 -18.26 -11.62 -9.77
CA TRP A 259 -18.05 -10.76 -10.95
C TRP A 259 -19.35 -10.24 -11.57
N GLY A 260 -20.47 -10.93 -11.32
CA GLY A 260 -21.79 -10.58 -11.85
C GLY A 260 -22.40 -9.34 -11.21
N GLU A 261 -23.64 -9.01 -11.59
CA GLU A 261 -24.33 -7.84 -11.04
C GLU A 261 -24.80 -8.02 -9.60
N ALA A 262 -25.01 -9.28 -9.17
CA ALA A 262 -25.38 -9.60 -7.80
C ALA A 262 -24.36 -9.04 -6.82
N LYS A 263 -24.85 -8.45 -5.73
CA LYS A 263 -23.97 -8.12 -4.60
C LYS A 263 -23.43 -9.40 -4.00
N VAL A 264 -22.27 -9.36 -3.38
CA VAL A 264 -21.70 -10.43 -2.57
C VAL A 264 -21.06 -9.78 -1.36
N ASP A 265 -21.41 -10.22 -0.17
CA ASP A 265 -20.78 -9.74 1.06
C ASP A 265 -19.41 -10.37 1.24
N VAL A 266 -18.43 -9.86 0.48
CA VAL A 266 -17.07 -10.40 0.47
C VAL A 266 -16.34 -10.04 1.76
N PRO A 267 -15.84 -11.04 2.54
CA PRO A 267 -15.08 -10.80 3.75
C PRO A 267 -13.83 -9.97 3.48
N LYS A 268 -13.51 -9.05 4.39
CA LYS A 268 -12.34 -8.18 4.26
C LYS A 268 -11.26 -8.59 5.26
N ALA A 269 -10.22 -9.26 4.78
CA ALA A 269 -9.08 -9.68 5.60
C ALA A 269 -8.42 -8.50 6.35
N PRO A 270 -7.70 -8.71 7.47
CA PRO A 270 -7.00 -7.66 8.21
C PRO A 270 -5.97 -6.91 7.35
N GLY A 271 -5.68 -5.66 7.70
CA GLY A 271 -4.64 -4.87 7.00
C GLY A 271 -3.21 -5.25 7.36
N LEU A 272 -3.02 -5.90 8.51
CA LEU A 272 -1.72 -6.21 9.12
C LEU A 272 -0.77 -6.95 8.16
N GLY A 273 -1.26 -8.01 7.52
CA GLY A 273 -0.48 -8.84 6.61
C GLY A 273 -0.16 -8.20 5.26
N LEU A 274 -0.86 -7.12 4.88
CA LEU A 274 -0.73 -6.51 3.56
C LEU A 274 0.48 -5.57 3.50
N VAL A 275 1.31 -5.75 2.47
CA VAL A 275 2.50 -4.95 2.24
C VAL A 275 2.61 -4.55 0.78
N LEU A 276 2.77 -3.26 0.51
CA LEU A 276 3.18 -2.79 -0.82
C LEU A 276 4.65 -3.12 -1.03
N GLU A 277 4.93 -4.09 -1.90
CA GLU A 277 6.30 -4.51 -2.18
C GLU A 277 6.98 -3.57 -3.17
N ARG A 278 6.35 -3.34 -4.32
CA ARG A 278 6.98 -2.60 -5.42
C ARG A 278 5.99 -1.76 -6.21
N VAL A 279 6.43 -0.56 -6.58
CA VAL A 279 5.78 0.29 -7.58
C VAL A 279 6.55 0.17 -8.89
N HIS A 280 5.82 -0.10 -9.96
CA HIS A 280 6.34 -0.42 -11.28
C HIS A 280 6.29 0.82 -12.19
N PHE A 281 7.40 1.10 -12.88
CA PHE A 281 7.59 2.26 -13.78
C PHE A 281 8.15 1.83 -15.15
N GLU A 282 7.98 0.55 -15.54
CA GLU A 282 8.59 0.01 -16.74
C GLU A 282 8.11 0.72 -18.00
N LYS A 283 6.83 1.10 -18.12
CA LYS A 283 6.35 1.84 -19.30
C LYS A 283 6.86 3.27 -19.31
N TYR A 284 7.02 3.89 -18.14
CA TYR A 284 7.68 5.19 -18.02
C TYR A 284 9.14 5.10 -18.50
N ASN A 285 9.88 4.09 -18.05
CA ASN A 285 11.28 3.88 -18.44
C ASN A 285 11.42 3.53 -19.92
N GLN A 286 10.51 2.74 -20.50
CA GLN A 286 10.51 2.47 -21.94
C GLN A 286 10.28 3.73 -22.78
N ARG A 287 9.43 4.64 -22.31
CA ARG A 287 9.07 5.86 -23.05
C ARG A 287 10.08 6.99 -22.89
N PHE A 288 10.66 7.16 -21.70
CA PHE A 288 11.52 8.31 -21.37
C PHE A 288 12.95 7.91 -21.03
N GLY A 289 13.23 6.65 -20.70
CA GLY A 289 14.56 6.22 -20.25
C GLY A 289 15.64 6.19 -21.33
N ASN A 290 15.25 6.27 -22.60
CA ASN A 290 16.17 6.19 -23.76
C ASN A 290 16.27 7.52 -24.54
N ASP A 291 15.71 8.62 -24.02
CA ASP A 291 15.69 9.89 -24.75
C ASP A 291 16.96 10.75 -24.56
N GLY A 292 17.95 10.23 -23.82
CA GLY A 292 19.22 10.90 -23.53
C GLY A 292 19.10 12.08 -22.56
N LEU A 293 17.89 12.41 -22.10
CA LEU A 293 17.57 13.56 -21.25
C LEU A 293 17.04 13.13 -19.87
N HIS A 294 16.38 11.98 -19.77
CA HIS A 294 15.77 11.49 -18.53
C HIS A 294 16.42 10.19 -18.06
N GLU A 295 16.83 10.16 -16.79
CA GLU A 295 17.26 8.92 -16.16
C GLU A 295 16.06 7.98 -15.92
N PRO A 296 16.20 6.68 -16.22
CA PRO A 296 15.22 5.67 -15.83
C PRO A 296 14.96 5.69 -14.31
N LEU A 297 13.70 5.59 -13.93
CA LEU A 297 13.30 5.41 -12.54
C LEU A 297 13.41 3.92 -12.18
N ASP A 298 14.61 3.55 -11.75
CA ASP A 298 14.97 2.22 -11.28
C ASP A 298 15.54 2.28 -9.86
N TRP A 299 15.29 1.26 -9.04
CA TRP A 299 15.71 1.19 -7.63
C TRP A 299 16.60 -0.03 -7.34
N SER A 300 17.26 -0.59 -8.35
CA SER A 300 18.05 -1.82 -8.20
C SER A 300 19.20 -1.66 -7.19
N ARG A 301 19.72 -0.43 -7.00
CA ARG A 301 20.76 -0.13 -6.01
C ARG A 301 20.23 -0.16 -4.58
N GLU A 302 18.94 0.11 -4.40
CA GLU A 302 18.27 0.19 -3.10
C GLU A 302 17.63 -1.14 -2.67
N GLU A 303 17.60 -2.18 -3.53
CA GLU A 303 16.99 -3.49 -3.25
C GLU A 303 17.53 -4.16 -1.98
N ALA A 304 18.83 -4.03 -1.71
CA ALA A 304 19.43 -4.54 -0.47
C ALA A 304 18.85 -3.83 0.77
N GLY A 305 18.66 -2.51 0.70
CA GLY A 305 18.04 -1.72 1.77
C GLY A 305 16.55 -2.03 1.94
N VAL A 306 15.82 -2.25 0.84
CA VAL A 306 14.42 -2.70 0.86
C VAL A 306 14.30 -4.05 1.55
N THR A 307 15.16 -5.01 1.19
CA THR A 307 15.17 -6.35 1.78
C THR A 307 15.50 -6.30 3.26
N ALA A 308 16.58 -5.59 3.64
CA ALA A 308 16.95 -5.42 5.05
C ALA A 308 15.81 -4.79 5.87
N PHE A 309 15.13 -3.77 5.34
CA PHE A 309 14.00 -3.14 6.03
C PHE A 309 12.81 -4.11 6.21
N LYS A 310 12.49 -4.94 5.20
CA LYS A 310 11.45 -5.97 5.33
C LYS A 310 11.73 -6.92 6.49
N GLU A 311 12.95 -7.47 6.52
CA GLU A 311 13.39 -8.44 7.53
C GLU A 311 13.48 -7.84 8.94
N GLN A 312 13.89 -6.56 9.07
CA GLN A 312 14.11 -5.93 10.37
C GLN A 312 12.86 -5.27 10.97
N HIS A 313 11.96 -4.75 10.13
CA HIS A 313 10.87 -3.88 10.60
C HIS A 313 9.47 -4.33 10.19
N ILE A 314 9.30 -4.96 9.01
CA ILE A 314 7.97 -5.34 8.52
C ILE A 314 7.59 -6.73 9.01
N TYR A 315 8.36 -7.76 8.64
CA TYR A 315 8.05 -9.15 8.99
C TYR A 315 7.98 -9.38 10.50
N PRO A 316 8.95 -8.90 11.32
CA PRO A 316 8.88 -9.10 12.76
C PRO A 316 7.64 -8.46 13.39
N THR A 317 7.23 -7.28 12.89
CA THR A 317 6.02 -6.61 13.37
C THR A 317 4.77 -7.44 13.06
N ILE A 318 4.66 -7.98 11.84
CA ILE A 318 3.52 -8.82 11.43
C ILE A 318 3.47 -10.10 12.28
N ILE A 319 4.59 -10.84 12.33
CA ILE A 319 4.71 -12.11 13.05
C ILE A 319 4.42 -11.93 14.54
N SER A 320 5.06 -10.95 15.19
CA SER A 320 4.85 -10.66 16.61
C SER A 320 3.41 -10.24 16.91
N THR A 321 2.80 -9.44 16.03
CA THR A 321 1.40 -9.01 16.21
C THR A 321 0.44 -10.18 16.06
N GLU A 322 0.65 -11.08 15.08
CA GLU A 322 -0.19 -12.28 14.96
C GLU A 322 -0.03 -13.19 16.18
N ARG A 323 1.19 -13.35 16.71
CA ARG A 323 1.44 -14.17 17.89
C ARG A 323 0.79 -13.63 19.17
N HIS A 324 0.91 -12.33 19.42
CA HIS A 324 0.47 -11.74 20.70
C HIS A 324 -0.97 -11.22 20.65
N GLU A 325 -1.39 -10.64 19.53
CA GLU A 325 -2.71 -10.03 19.39
C GLU A 325 -3.70 -10.94 18.64
N ARG A 326 -3.22 -12.01 18.00
CA ARG A 326 -4.05 -13.01 17.31
C ARG A 326 -5.01 -12.39 16.28
N SER A 327 -4.52 -11.39 15.55
CA SER A 327 -5.27 -10.57 14.59
C SER A 327 -6.03 -11.42 13.56
N MET A 328 -5.36 -12.37 12.91
CA MET A 328 -5.97 -13.28 11.94
C MET A 328 -7.01 -14.18 12.61
N ALA A 329 -6.70 -14.79 13.75
CA ALA A 329 -7.62 -15.69 14.44
C ALA A 329 -8.92 -14.98 14.88
N GLN A 330 -8.81 -13.76 15.40
CA GLN A 330 -9.97 -12.93 15.75
C GLN A 330 -10.82 -12.63 14.51
N TRP A 331 -10.21 -12.26 13.38
CA TRP A 331 -10.95 -12.03 12.15
C TRP A 331 -11.58 -13.31 11.58
N LEU A 332 -10.89 -14.45 11.64
CA LEU A 332 -11.45 -15.74 11.18
C LEU A 332 -12.72 -16.12 11.94
N SER A 333 -12.82 -15.75 13.22
CA SER A 333 -14.03 -15.98 14.02
C SER A 333 -15.26 -15.20 13.54
N THR A 334 -15.07 -14.17 12.70
CA THR A 334 -16.18 -13.39 12.13
C THR A 334 -16.69 -13.94 10.81
N LEU A 335 -16.01 -14.93 10.21
CA LEU A 335 -16.43 -15.53 8.94
C LEU A 335 -17.86 -16.10 8.93
N PRO A 336 -18.37 -16.72 10.01
CA PRO A 336 -19.75 -17.21 10.07
C PRO A 336 -20.84 -16.13 9.90
N VAL A 337 -20.51 -14.85 10.11
CA VAL A 337 -21.48 -13.75 10.00
C VAL A 337 -21.82 -13.44 8.53
N HIS A 338 -20.97 -13.83 7.59
CA HIS A 338 -21.18 -13.54 6.17
C HIS A 338 -22.17 -14.53 5.54
N ASP A 339 -23.23 -14.00 4.94
CA ASP A 339 -24.26 -14.80 4.27
C ASP A 339 -23.96 -15.00 2.77
N PHE A 340 -23.33 -16.13 2.45
CA PHE A 340 -23.03 -16.50 1.08
C PHE A 340 -24.24 -17.11 0.32
N ASN A 341 -25.34 -17.45 1.02
CA ASN A 341 -26.51 -18.17 0.51
C ASN A 341 -27.71 -17.26 0.20
N ALA A 342 -28.10 -16.32 1.07
CA ALA A 342 -29.19 -15.37 0.76
C ALA A 342 -28.89 -14.55 -0.50
N THR A 343 -27.60 -14.31 -0.71
CA THR A 343 -27.11 -13.61 -1.89
C THR A 343 -27.20 -14.44 -3.19
N ALA A 344 -27.39 -15.76 -3.09
CA ALA A 344 -27.60 -16.65 -4.24
C ALA A 344 -29.07 -16.67 -4.67
N HIS A 345 -29.99 -16.64 -3.71
CA HIS A 345 -31.44 -16.66 -3.97
C HIS A 345 -31.97 -15.36 -4.58
N ALA A 346 -31.42 -14.20 -4.20
CA ALA A 346 -31.80 -12.91 -4.81
C ALA A 346 -31.44 -12.79 -6.30
N ALA A 347 -30.47 -13.58 -6.80
CA ALA A 347 -30.11 -13.62 -8.22
C ALA A 347 -30.96 -14.62 -9.03
N ALA A 348 -31.61 -15.57 -8.37
CA ALA A 348 -32.40 -16.63 -9.01
C ALA A 348 -33.91 -16.29 -9.15
N CYS A 349 -34.39 -15.22 -8.51
CA CYS A 349 -35.75 -14.69 -8.66
C CYS A 349 -35.71 -13.19 -8.95
N PRO A 350 -35.61 -12.76 -10.22
CA PRO A 350 -35.72 -11.35 -10.59
C PRO A 350 -37.14 -10.79 -10.45
N ASP A 351 -38.15 -11.68 -10.42
CA ASP A 351 -39.57 -11.35 -10.41
C ASP A 351 -40.26 -11.93 -9.16
N ALA A 352 -40.10 -11.25 -8.04
CA ALA A 352 -41.04 -11.33 -6.93
C ALA A 352 -41.20 -9.92 -6.36
N LYS A 353 -42.09 -9.16 -7.01
CA LYS A 353 -42.68 -7.95 -6.42
C LYS A 353 -43.82 -8.33 -5.49
#